data_AF-A0A1E5GIQ0-F1
#
_entry.id   AF-A0A1E5GIQ0-F1
#
_cell.length_a   1.000
_cell.length_b   1.000
_cell.length_c   1.000
_cell.angle_alpha   90.00
_cell.angle_beta   90.00
_cell.angle_gamma   90.00
#
_symmetry.space_group_name_H-M   'P 1'
#
loop_
_entity.id
_entity.type
_entity.pdbx_description
1 polymer ?
#
loop_
_entity_poly.entity_id
_entity_poly.type
_entity_poly.pdbx_seq_one_letter_code
_entity_poly.pdbx_strand_id
1 'polypeptide(L)' 'MIELTTAGGYKRSILAGRIVEIAELPADKRSATVLTLTSGESVFVREPYIKVIEKYKLIKQEPASSANDTSH' A
#
# COMPACT_ATOMS: atom_id res chain seq x y z
N MET A 1 -1.60 -2.35 8.04
CA MET A 1 -0.50 -2.75 7.12
C MET A 1 -1.12 -3.23 5.82
N ILE A 2 -0.62 -2.80 4.65
CA ILE A 2 -1.14 -3.23 3.35
C ILE A 2 -0.27 -4.39 2.85
N GLU A 3 -0.85 -5.59 2.72
CA GLU A 3 -0.17 -6.75 2.12
C GLU A 3 -0.40 -6.75 0.59
N LEU A 4 0.70 -6.77 -0.16
CA LEU A 4 0.73 -6.71 -1.62
C LEU A 4 1.68 -7.75 -2.19
N THR A 5 1.44 -8.19 -3.42
CA THR A 5 2.34 -9.08 -4.15
C THR A 5 3.22 -8.27 -5.09
N THR A 6 4.52 -8.33 -4.87
CA THR A 6 5.50 -7.65 -5.73
C THR A 6 5.52 -8.24 -7.14
N ALA A 7 6.11 -7.53 -8.10
CA ALA A 7 6.33 -8.00 -9.47
C ALA A 7 7.11 -9.34 -9.53
N GLY A 8 7.93 -9.62 -8.51
CA GLY A 8 8.68 -10.86 -8.33
C GLY A 8 7.85 -12.03 -7.80
N GLY A 9 6.59 -11.81 -7.40
CA GLY A 9 5.71 -12.85 -6.83
C GLY A 9 5.81 -13.01 -5.32
N TYR A 10 6.62 -12.20 -4.64
CA TYR A 10 6.76 -12.22 -3.19
C TYR A 10 5.74 -11.30 -2.52
N LYS A 11 5.21 -11.73 -1.38
CA LYS A 11 4.37 -10.88 -0.53
C LYS A 11 5.22 -9.85 0.21
N ARG A 12 4.73 -8.62 0.26
CA ARG A 12 5.35 -7.51 0.97
C ARG A 12 4.28 -6.74 1.73
N SER A 13 4.55 -6.46 3.00
CA SER A 13 3.67 -5.67 3.86
C SER A 13 4.21 -4.25 4.01
N ILE A 14 3.41 -3.26 3.65
CA ILE A 14 3.80 -1.85 3.63
C ILE A 14 2.89 -1.06 4.56
N LEU A 15 3.47 -0.20 5.39
CA LEU A 15 2.72 0.74 6.21
C LEU A 15 2.04 1.78 5.31
N ALA A 16 0.72 1.91 5.38
CA ALA A 16 -0.03 2.88 4.57
C ALA A 16 0.46 4.32 4.78
N GLY A 17 0.83 4.67 6.01
CA GLY A 17 1.42 5.98 6.35
C GLY A 17 2.80 6.25 5.74
N ARG A 18 3.47 5.22 5.20
CA ARG A 18 4.74 5.39 4.47
C ARG A 18 4.56 5.53 2.96
N ILE A 19 3.36 5.33 2.43
CA ILE A 19 3.10 5.47 1.00
C ILE A 19 2.79 6.94 0.70
N VAL A 20 3.58 7.56 -0.16
CA VAL A 20 3.40 8.96 -0.58
C VAL A 20 2.72 9.05 -1.94
N GLU A 21 2.88 8.03 -2.79
CA GLU A 21 2.33 8.00 -4.13
C GLU A 21 1.95 6.57 -4.53
N ILE A 22 0.87 6.46 -5.31
CA ILE A 22 0.42 5.22 -5.92
C ILE A 22 0.16 5.55 -7.39
N ALA A 23 0.87 4.90 -8.30
CA ALA A 23 0.78 5.13 -9.73
C ALA A 23 0.45 3.84 -10.47
N GLU A 24 -0.38 3.93 -11.50
CA GLU A 24 -0.67 2.82 -12.42
C GLU A 24 0.42 2.71 -13.48
N LEU A 25 0.83 1.48 -13.79
CA LEU A 25 1.75 1.23 -14.91
C LEU A 25 0.99 0.89 -16.19
N PRO A 26 1.57 1.22 -17.36
CA PRO A 26 1.09 0.74 -18.64
C PRO A 26 0.93 -0.79 -18.70
N ALA A 27 -0.04 -1.26 -19.49
CA ALA A 27 -0.39 -2.68 -19.60
C ALA A 27 0.74 -3.58 -20.15
N ASP A 28 1.74 -3.03 -20.82
CA ASP A 28 2.92 -3.76 -21.30
C ASP A 28 3.93 -4.10 -20.17
N LYS A 29 3.74 -3.56 -18.97
CA LYS A 29 4.63 -3.82 -17.83
C LYS A 29 4.23 -5.08 -17.07
N ARG A 30 5.26 -5.78 -16.57
CA ARG A 30 5.10 -6.97 -15.71
C ARG A 30 4.40 -6.67 -14.38
N SER A 31 4.46 -5.42 -13.93
CA SER A 31 3.79 -4.90 -12.74
C SER A 31 2.69 -3.94 -13.16
N ALA A 32 1.58 -3.94 -12.43
CA ALA A 32 0.42 -3.11 -12.74
C ALA A 32 0.39 -1.81 -11.91
N THR A 33 1.08 -1.77 -10.76
CA THR A 33 1.08 -0.61 -9.86
C THR A 33 2.48 -0.34 -9.31
N VAL A 34 2.84 0.92 -9.11
CA VAL A 34 4.03 1.37 -8.37
C VAL A 34 3.62 2.12 -7.14
N LEU A 35 4.30 1.84 -6.03
CA LEU A 35 4.19 2.57 -4.77
C LEU A 35 5.48 3.32 -4.51
N THR A 36 5.40 4.63 -4.30
CA THR A 36 6.54 5.41 -3.79
C THR A 36 6.40 5.54 -2.28
N LEU A 37 7.47 5.19 -1.56
CA LEU A 37 7.54 5.28 -0.11
C LEU A 37 8.20 6.59 0.35
N THR A 38 7.97 6.98 1.60
CA THR A 38 8.62 8.15 2.24
C THR A 38 10.15 8.05 2.27
N SER A 39 10.71 6.84 2.15
CA SER A 39 12.16 6.61 2.04
C SER A 39 12.72 6.92 0.65
N GLY A 40 11.87 7.22 -0.34
CA GLY A 40 12.25 7.30 -1.76
C GLY A 40 12.30 5.93 -2.46
N GLU A 41 12.01 4.84 -1.76
CA GLU A 41 11.93 3.51 -2.36
C GLU A 41 10.67 3.36 -3.23
N SER A 42 10.83 2.81 -4.44
CA SER A 42 9.71 2.41 -5.30
C SER A 42 9.46 0.91 -5.21
N VAL A 43 8.22 0.52 -4.91
CA VAL A 43 7.80 -0.89 -4.88
C VAL A 43 6.89 -1.19 -6.07
N PHE A 44 7.32 -2.16 -6.87
CA PHE A 44 6.56 -2.64 -8.04
C PHE A 44 5.63 -3.77 -7.63
N VAL A 45 4.34 -3.57 -7.82
CA VAL A 45 3.25 -4.43 -7.36
C VAL A 45 2.54 -5.04 -8.56
N ARG A 46 2.20 -6.32 -8.46
CA ARG A 46 1.53 -7.08 -9.52
C ARG A 46 0.02 -6.83 -9.52
N GLU A 47 -0.57 -6.55 -8.36
CA GLU A 47 -1.97 -6.15 -8.27
C GLU A 47 -2.28 -4.89 -9.08
N PRO A 48 -3.46 -4.82 -9.70
CA PRO A 48 -3.91 -3.66 -10.45
C PRO A 48 -4.18 -2.48 -9.52
N TYR A 49 -4.04 -1.27 -10.07
CA TYR A 49 -4.15 -0.01 -9.33
C TYR A 49 -5.41 0.07 -8.48
N ILE A 50 -6.56 -0.32 -9.04
CA ILE A 50 -7.84 -0.27 -8.33
C ILE A 50 -7.83 -1.10 -7.03
N LYS A 51 -7.29 -2.32 -7.07
CA LYS A 51 -7.19 -3.19 -5.88
C LYS A 51 -6.23 -2.63 -4.84
N VAL A 52 -5.13 -2.02 -5.28
CA VAL A 52 -4.14 -1.40 -4.39
C VAL A 52 -4.74 -0.18 -3.69
N ILE A 53 -5.45 0.67 -4.43
CA ILE A 53 -6.13 1.85 -3.89
C ILE A 53 -7.24 1.49 -2.93
N GLU A 54 -8.05 0.46 -3.23
CA GLU A 54 -9.08 -0.02 -2.31
C GLU A 54 -8.49 -0.46 -0.98
N LYS A 55 -7.45 -1.31 -1.01
CA LYS A 55 -6.73 -1.74 0.20
C LYS A 55 -6.14 -0.55 0.97
N TYR A 56 -5.55 0.41 0.26
CA TYR A 56 -4.97 1.61 0.88
C TYR A 56 -6.04 2.49 1.55
N LYS A 57 -7.19 2.70 0.90
CA LYS A 57 -8.31 3.48 1.44
C LYS A 57 -8.93 2.81 2.65
N LEU A 58 -9.17 1.50 2.60
CA LEU A 58 -9.72 0.74 3.74
C LEU A 58 -8.85 0.91 4.98
N ILE A 59 -7.53 0.80 4.84
CA ILE A 59 -6.59 0.93 5.95
C ILE A 59 -6.44 2.38 6.43
N LYS A 60 -6.61 3.38 5.55
CA LYS A 60 -6.64 4.79 5.97
C LYS A 60 -7.98 5.21 6.60
N GLN A 61 -9.06 4.53 6.25
CA GLN A 61 -10.40 4.76 6.81
C GLN A 61 -10.61 4.02 8.12
N GLU A 62 -9.86 2.95 8.38
CA GLU A 62 -9.83 2.35 9.72
C GLU A 62 -9.34 3.46 10.67
N PRO A 63 -10.21 4.02 11.53
CA PRO A 63 -9.75 4.95 12.54
C PRO A 63 -8.73 4.17 13.36
N ALA A 64 -7.61 4.81 13.72
CA ALA A 64 -6.77 4.29 14.78
C ALA A 64 -7.71 4.02 15.97
N SER A 65 -8.08 2.76 16.17
CA SER A 65 -9.03 2.37 17.20
C SER A 65 -8.45 2.91 18.50
N SER A 66 -9.19 3.83 19.13
CA SER A 66 -8.76 4.60 20.28
C SER A 66 -8.04 3.74 21.30
N ALA A 67 -6.73 3.94 21.43
CA ALA A 67 -6.07 3.73 22.70
C ALA A 67 -6.51 4.86 23.63
N ASN A 68 -7.75 4.81 24.11
CA ASN A 68 -8.15 5.59 25.28
C ASN A 68 -7.80 4.75 26.51
N ASP A 69 -6.52 4.84 26.86
CA ASP A 69 -6.01 4.57 28.20
C ASP A 69 -6.63 5.62 29.14
N THR A 70 -7.87 5.41 29.57
CA THR A 70 -8.39 6.14 30.72
C THR A 70 -8.09 5.31 31.96
N SER A 71 -6.90 5.53 32.52
CA SER A 71 -6.67 5.32 33.94
C SER A 71 -7.65 6.17 34.73
N HIS A 72 -8.50 5.55 35.54
CA HIS A 72 -8.92 6.11 36.84
C HIS A 72 -9.54 5.07 37.75
#